data_AF-A0A957NFQ3-F1
#
_entry.id   AF-A0A957NFQ3-F1
#
_cell.length_a   1.000
_cell.length_b   1.000
_cell.length_c   1.000
_cell.angle_alpha   90.00
_cell.angle_beta   90.00
_cell.angle_gamma   90.00
#
_symmetry.space_group_name_H-M   'P 1'
#
loop_
_entity.id
_entity.type
_entity.pdbx_description
1 polymer ?
#
loop_
_entity_poly.entity_id
_entity_poly.type
_entity_poly.pdbx_seq_one_letter_code
_entity_poly.pdbx_strand_id
1 'polypeptide(L)'
;MNDALARTSDDHAALPALLSLAEAAETALERGDARGAALALHRRAALLQRAGQRPSHDLALAVQLLDDFPEEKALVLLDLGHALHHEGDLRRAALIWQESARLAKGHELYDLLAAARHALGKLADEVGAHQLARDSLRASGAALVLDIERDFLLTLGHVGALPADPRIAQERARRAAAVEAELAALKAELGVVNHEA
;
A
#
# COMPACT_ATOMS: atom_id res chain seq x y z
N MET A 1 -20.69 -23.68 -27.84
CA MET A 1 -20.73 -22.54 -28.79
C MET A 1 -21.55 -21.39 -28.19
N ASN A 2 -21.24 -20.96 -26.95
CA ASN A 2 -21.94 -19.87 -26.25
C ASN A 2 -20.97 -18.90 -25.53
N ASP A 3 -19.75 -19.32 -25.19
CA ASP A 3 -18.77 -18.45 -24.52
C ASP A 3 -18.17 -17.36 -25.41
N ALA A 4 -18.13 -17.56 -26.73
CA ALA A 4 -17.57 -16.57 -27.65
C ALA A 4 -18.48 -15.35 -27.83
N LEU A 5 -19.80 -15.52 -27.70
CA LEU A 5 -20.79 -14.44 -27.85
C LEU A 5 -20.94 -13.59 -26.57
N ALA A 6 -20.68 -14.18 -25.40
CA ALA A 6 -20.71 -13.46 -24.12
C ALA A 6 -19.52 -12.49 -23.98
N ARG A 7 -18.31 -12.92 -24.38
CA ARG A 7 -17.10 -12.07 -24.37
C ARG A 7 -17.25 -10.86 -25.30
N THR A 8 -17.84 -11.05 -26.48
CA THR A 8 -18.02 -9.96 -27.44
C THR A 8 -19.03 -8.90 -26.99
N SER A 9 -20.01 -9.25 -26.16
CA SER A 9 -21.04 -8.30 -25.70
C SER A 9 -20.54 -7.35 -24.63
N ASP A 10 -19.75 -7.83 -23.66
CA ASP A 10 -19.17 -7.00 -22.59
C ASP A 10 -18.03 -6.11 -23.11
N ASP A 11 -17.20 -6.62 -24.03
CA ASP A 11 -16.07 -5.86 -24.60
C ASP A 11 -16.56 -4.64 -25.44
N HIS A 12 -17.70 -4.77 -26.13
CA HIS A 12 -18.28 -3.65 -26.91
C HIS A 12 -18.94 -2.57 -26.03
N ALA A 13 -19.44 -2.93 -24.84
CA ALA A 13 -20.04 -1.98 -23.90
C ALA A 13 -18.99 -1.20 -23.08
N ALA A 14 -17.81 -1.79 -22.86
CA ALA A 14 -16.73 -1.16 -22.10
C ALA A 14 -16.01 -0.05 -22.90
N LEU A 15 -15.86 -0.20 -24.22
CA LEU A 15 -15.08 0.73 -25.04
C LEU A 15 -15.63 2.17 -25.04
N PRO A 16 -16.95 2.43 -25.21
CA PRO A 16 -17.48 3.79 -25.10
C PRO A 16 -17.28 4.41 -23.71
N ALA A 17 -17.37 3.62 -22.64
CA ALA A 17 -17.16 4.10 -21.28
C ALA A 17 -15.69 4.45 -21.01
N LEU A 18 -14.75 3.64 -21.52
CA LEU A 18 -13.31 3.91 -21.43
C LEU A 18 -12.94 5.21 -22.15
N LEU A 19 -13.48 5.42 -23.35
CA LEU A 19 -13.28 6.66 -24.13
C LEU A 19 -13.89 7.87 -23.42
N SER A 20 -15.12 7.75 -22.93
CA SER A 20 -15.79 8.84 -22.18
C SER A 20 -15.01 9.24 -20.92
N LEU A 21 -14.42 8.27 -20.20
CA LEU A 21 -13.57 8.56 -19.04
C LEU A 21 -12.24 9.18 -19.44
N ALA A 22 -11.69 8.84 -20.61
CA ALA A 22 -10.50 9.50 -21.15
C ALA A 22 -10.78 10.98 -21.46
N GLU A 23 -11.84 11.25 -22.22
CA GLU A 23 -12.28 12.61 -22.57
C GLU A 23 -12.62 13.43 -21.32
N ALA A 24 -13.24 12.81 -20.32
CA ALA A 24 -13.53 13.47 -19.04
C ALA A 24 -12.25 13.86 -18.29
N ALA A 25 -11.21 13.02 -18.31
CA ALA A 25 -9.93 13.35 -17.71
C ALA A 25 -9.25 14.53 -18.43
N GLU A 26 -9.25 14.51 -19.77
CA GLU A 26 -8.68 15.59 -20.59
C GLU A 26 -9.41 16.92 -20.36
N THR A 27 -10.74 16.91 -20.40
CA THR A 27 -11.58 18.10 -20.15
C THR A 27 -11.36 18.67 -18.75
N ALA A 28 -11.17 17.81 -17.74
CA ALA A 28 -10.87 18.24 -16.38
C ALA A 28 -9.48 18.90 -16.31
N LEU A 29 -8.46 18.33 -16.96
CA LEU A 29 -7.12 18.94 -17.05
C LEU A 29 -7.13 20.30 -17.75
N GLU A 30 -7.87 20.44 -18.86
CA GLU A 30 -8.03 21.73 -19.56
C GLU A 30 -8.64 22.82 -18.67
N ARG A 31 -9.47 22.42 -17.70
CA ARG A 31 -10.10 23.32 -16.72
C ARG A 31 -9.25 23.51 -15.45
N GLY A 32 -8.09 22.85 -15.34
CA GLY A 32 -7.26 22.87 -14.15
C GLY A 32 -7.79 22.04 -12.97
N ASP A 33 -8.76 21.13 -13.21
CA ASP A 33 -9.32 20.23 -12.20
C ASP A 33 -8.53 18.93 -12.12
N ALA A 34 -7.38 18.98 -11.43
CA ALA A 34 -6.50 17.83 -11.24
C ALA A 34 -7.19 16.67 -10.51
N ARG A 35 -8.00 16.95 -9.49
CA ARG A 35 -8.73 15.94 -8.72
C ARG A 35 -9.78 15.24 -9.59
N GLY A 36 -10.55 16.00 -10.38
CA GLY A 36 -11.52 15.46 -11.33
C GLY A 36 -10.88 14.57 -12.39
N ALA A 37 -9.74 14.99 -12.93
CA ALA A 37 -8.97 14.19 -13.88
C ALA A 37 -8.47 12.87 -13.26
N ALA A 38 -7.94 12.92 -12.04
CA ALA A 38 -7.50 11.74 -11.32
C ALA A 38 -8.63 10.73 -11.07
N LEU A 39 -9.81 11.20 -10.65
CA LEU A 39 -10.98 10.34 -10.44
C LEU A 39 -11.48 9.69 -11.74
N ALA A 40 -11.43 10.42 -12.85
CA ALA A 40 -11.78 9.87 -14.16
C ALA A 40 -10.81 8.75 -14.58
N LEU A 41 -9.49 8.98 -14.42
CA LEU A 41 -8.45 7.99 -14.68
C LEU A 41 -8.56 6.77 -13.76
N HIS A 42 -8.82 6.96 -12.47
CA HIS A 42 -9.01 5.87 -11.51
C HIS A 42 -10.22 4.99 -11.86
N ARG A 43 -11.31 5.60 -12.32
CA ARG A 43 -12.48 4.85 -12.84
C ARG A 43 -12.17 4.12 -14.14
N ARG A 44 -11.39 4.74 -15.03
CA ARG A 44 -10.97 4.12 -16.30
C ARG A 44 -10.10 2.90 -16.03
N ALA A 45 -9.15 3.00 -15.10
CA ALA A 45 -8.35 1.91 -14.59
C ALA A 45 -9.20 0.72 -14.07
N ALA A 46 -10.23 0.99 -13.28
CA ALA A 46 -11.12 -0.07 -12.79
C ALA A 46 -11.86 -0.81 -13.94
N LEU A 47 -12.24 -0.11 -15.01
CA LEU A 47 -12.83 -0.74 -16.20
C LEU A 47 -11.80 -1.53 -17.01
N LEU A 48 -10.59 -0.99 -17.19
CA LEU A 48 -9.49 -1.70 -17.85
C LEU A 48 -9.20 -3.02 -17.14
N GLN A 49 -9.12 -3.01 -15.81
CA GLN A 49 -8.88 -4.22 -15.03
C GLN A 49 -9.98 -5.27 -15.21
N ARG A 50 -11.25 -4.85 -15.22
CA ARG A 50 -12.39 -5.76 -15.50
C ARG A 50 -12.35 -6.34 -16.91
N ALA A 51 -11.89 -5.56 -17.88
CA ALA A 51 -11.67 -6.01 -19.25
C ALA A 51 -10.38 -6.84 -19.44
N GLY A 52 -9.65 -7.15 -18.36
CA GLY A 52 -8.37 -7.89 -18.43
C GLY A 52 -7.24 -7.11 -19.09
N GLN A 53 -7.36 -5.78 -19.20
CA GLN A 53 -6.34 -4.87 -19.72
C GLN A 53 -5.48 -4.31 -18.59
N ARG A 54 -4.36 -3.65 -18.94
CA ARG A 54 -3.38 -3.10 -18.00
C ARG A 54 -3.79 -1.71 -17.49
N PRO A 55 -4.15 -1.54 -16.20
CA PRO A 55 -4.63 -0.27 -15.67
C PRO A 55 -3.50 0.58 -15.05
N SER A 56 -2.29 0.05 -14.92
CA SER A 56 -1.20 0.69 -14.16
C SER A 56 -0.80 2.08 -14.69
N HIS A 57 -0.92 2.33 -15.99
CA HIS A 57 -0.64 3.64 -16.58
C HIS A 57 -1.60 4.71 -16.07
N ASP A 58 -2.91 4.44 -16.11
CA ASP A 58 -3.94 5.36 -15.66
C ASP A 58 -3.83 5.66 -14.17
N LEU A 59 -3.57 4.62 -13.38
CA LEU A 59 -3.39 4.74 -11.94
C LEU A 59 -2.14 5.57 -11.61
N ALA A 60 -1.04 5.39 -12.34
CA ALA A 60 0.17 6.18 -12.14
C ALA A 60 -0.04 7.67 -12.46
N LEU A 61 -0.77 7.98 -13.54
CA LEU A 61 -1.15 9.37 -13.85
C LEU A 61 -2.08 9.95 -12.79
N ALA A 62 -3.07 9.18 -12.33
CA ALA A 62 -3.97 9.62 -11.26
C ALA A 62 -3.20 9.94 -9.96
N VAL A 63 -2.20 9.14 -9.58
CA VAL A 63 -1.35 9.42 -8.41
C VAL A 63 -0.61 10.76 -8.54
N GLN A 64 -0.09 11.09 -9.73
CA GLN A 64 0.62 12.36 -9.96
C GLN A 64 -0.29 13.57 -9.84
N LEU A 65 -1.57 13.42 -10.20
CA LEU A 65 -2.56 14.49 -10.13
C LEU A 65 -3.13 14.71 -8.72
N LEU A 66 -2.88 13.80 -7.78
CA LEU A 66 -3.42 13.82 -6.42
C LEU A 66 -2.41 14.32 -5.38
N ASP A 67 -1.39 15.09 -5.77
CA ASP A 67 -0.34 15.57 -4.85
C ASP A 67 -0.89 16.35 -3.65
N ASP A 68 -1.96 17.12 -3.85
CA ASP A 68 -2.64 17.89 -2.80
C ASP A 68 -3.78 17.12 -2.10
N PHE A 69 -4.00 15.85 -2.47
CA PHE A 69 -5.14 15.02 -2.03
C PHE A 69 -4.62 13.70 -1.44
N PRO A 70 -4.01 13.74 -0.24
CA PRO A 70 -3.25 12.61 0.30
C PRO A 70 -4.10 11.38 0.61
N GLU A 71 -5.37 11.55 0.99
CA GLU A 71 -6.27 10.44 1.29
C GLU A 71 -6.64 9.66 0.02
N GLU A 72 -7.07 10.36 -1.03
CA GLU A 72 -7.33 9.76 -2.34
C GLU A 72 -6.05 9.21 -2.96
N LYS A 73 -4.92 9.91 -2.84
CA LYS A 73 -3.63 9.44 -3.33
C LYS A 73 -3.25 8.11 -2.70
N ALA A 74 -3.44 7.97 -1.39
CA ALA A 74 -3.15 6.72 -0.68
C ALA A 74 -4.01 5.56 -1.22
N LEU A 75 -5.29 5.79 -1.51
CA LEU A 75 -6.18 4.79 -2.09
C LEU A 75 -5.75 4.40 -3.51
N VAL A 76 -5.49 5.38 -4.38
CA VAL A 76 -5.06 5.11 -5.76
C VAL A 76 -3.70 4.41 -5.79
N LEU A 77 -2.80 4.71 -4.84
CA LEU A 77 -1.55 3.96 -4.67
C LEU A 77 -1.81 2.50 -4.29
N LEU A 78 -2.76 2.21 -3.39
CA LEU A 78 -3.11 0.82 -3.06
C LEU A 78 -3.53 0.04 -4.32
N ASP A 79 -4.40 0.63 -5.13
CA ASP A 79 -4.90 0.04 -6.37
C ASP A 79 -3.79 -0.07 -7.43
N LEU A 80 -2.90 0.92 -7.54
CA LEU A 80 -1.72 0.85 -8.41
C LEU A 80 -0.80 -0.31 -8.01
N GLY A 81 -0.60 -0.54 -6.72
CA GLY A 81 0.17 -1.68 -6.24
C GLY A 81 -0.47 -3.01 -6.63
N HIS A 82 -1.80 -3.13 -6.52
CA HIS A 82 -2.55 -4.31 -6.99
C HIS A 82 -2.42 -4.50 -8.50
N ALA A 83 -2.54 -3.44 -9.30
CA ALA A 83 -2.36 -3.48 -10.74
C ALA A 83 -0.95 -3.99 -11.11
N LEU A 84 0.09 -3.41 -10.52
CA LEU A 84 1.48 -3.80 -10.77
C LEU A 84 1.76 -5.25 -10.36
N HIS A 85 1.19 -5.69 -9.25
CA HIS A 85 1.28 -7.09 -8.80
C HIS A 85 0.65 -8.05 -9.81
N HIS A 86 -0.57 -7.77 -10.27
CA HIS A 86 -1.25 -8.55 -11.31
C HIS A 86 -0.49 -8.54 -12.64
N GLU A 87 0.18 -7.44 -12.98
CA GLU A 87 1.02 -7.33 -14.17
C GLU A 87 2.41 -8.00 -14.03
N GLY A 88 2.76 -8.50 -12.84
CA GLY A 88 4.01 -9.20 -12.55
C GLY A 88 5.17 -8.30 -12.10
N ASP A 89 4.95 -6.99 -11.95
CA ASP A 89 5.97 -6.06 -11.45
C ASP A 89 5.94 -6.00 -9.91
N LEU A 90 6.36 -7.11 -9.30
CA LEU A 90 6.30 -7.31 -7.85
C LEU A 90 7.14 -6.29 -7.07
N ARG A 91 8.28 -5.86 -7.64
CA ARG A 91 9.16 -4.88 -7.00
C ARG A 91 8.50 -3.52 -6.90
N ARG A 92 7.90 -3.03 -7.99
CA ARG A 92 7.21 -1.74 -7.97
C ARG A 92 5.92 -1.83 -7.16
N ALA A 93 5.19 -2.95 -7.21
CA ALA A 93 4.03 -3.16 -6.36
C ALA A 93 4.35 -2.98 -4.87
N ALA A 94 5.44 -3.58 -4.39
CA ALA A 94 5.89 -3.43 -3.00
C ALA A 94 6.19 -1.97 -2.63
N LEU A 95 6.93 -1.23 -3.46
CA LEU A 95 7.26 0.17 -3.21
C LEU A 95 5.99 1.05 -3.17
N ILE A 96 5.04 0.78 -4.07
CA ILE A 96 3.81 1.54 -4.15
C ILE A 96 2.89 1.27 -2.96
N TRP A 97 2.75 0.02 -2.51
CA TRP A 97 2.00 -0.30 -1.29
C TRP A 97 2.64 0.28 -0.02
N GLN A 98 3.98 0.37 0.04
CA GLN A 98 4.67 1.05 1.14
C GLN A 98 4.33 2.53 1.20
N GLU A 99 4.33 3.22 0.06
CA GLU A 99 3.96 4.62 -0.01
C GLU A 99 2.49 4.85 0.35
N SER A 100 1.59 3.96 -0.11
CA SER A 100 0.18 3.94 0.33
C SER A 100 0.05 3.81 1.84
N ALA A 101 0.77 2.86 2.46
CA ALA A 101 0.77 2.66 3.91
C ALA A 101 1.32 3.88 4.66
N ARG A 102 2.38 4.51 4.15
CA ARG A 102 2.99 5.71 4.74
C ARG A 102 2.01 6.89 4.77
N LEU A 103 1.36 7.15 3.62
CA LEU A 103 0.33 8.20 3.54
C LEU A 103 -0.89 7.87 4.40
N ALA A 104 -1.40 6.64 4.33
CA ALA A 104 -2.53 6.20 5.13
C ALA A 104 -2.27 6.37 6.64
N LYS A 105 -1.07 6.04 7.11
CA LYS A 105 -0.66 6.27 8.50
C LYS A 105 -0.63 7.76 8.84
N GLY A 106 -0.01 8.59 7.99
CA GLY A 106 0.13 10.03 8.21
C GLY A 106 -1.22 10.77 8.31
N HIS A 107 -2.28 10.17 7.78
CA HIS A 107 -3.64 10.72 7.75
C HIS A 107 -4.65 9.86 8.53
N GLU A 108 -4.19 8.94 9.40
CA GLU A 108 -5.05 8.12 10.26
C GLU A 108 -6.09 7.25 9.51
N LEU A 109 -5.80 6.86 8.27
CA LEU A 109 -6.63 5.99 7.42
C LEU A 109 -6.37 4.51 7.76
N TYR A 110 -6.80 4.06 8.93
CA TYR A 110 -6.41 2.76 9.49
C TYR A 110 -6.83 1.55 8.63
N ASP A 111 -8.00 1.61 7.98
CA ASP A 111 -8.47 0.54 7.09
C ASP A 111 -7.57 0.40 5.86
N LEU A 112 -7.19 1.53 5.27
CA LEU A 112 -6.31 1.58 4.12
C LEU A 112 -4.88 1.14 4.47
N LEU A 113 -4.40 1.56 5.64
CA LEU A 113 -3.12 1.11 6.21
C LEU A 113 -3.10 -0.41 6.39
N ALA A 114 -4.18 -0.99 6.93
CA ALA A 114 -4.31 -2.43 7.10
C ALA A 114 -4.32 -3.17 5.75
N ALA A 115 -5.04 -2.64 4.74
CA ALA A 115 -5.11 -3.22 3.41
C ALA A 115 -3.74 -3.22 2.70
N ALA A 116 -3.02 -2.09 2.72
CA ALA A 116 -1.68 -1.98 2.15
C ALA A 116 -0.69 -2.94 2.85
N ARG A 117 -0.74 -3.04 4.18
CA ARG A 117 0.07 -4.00 4.96
C ARG A 117 -0.27 -5.45 4.65
N HIS A 118 -1.55 -5.76 4.47
CA HIS A 118 -1.99 -7.10 4.10
C HIS A 118 -1.45 -7.49 2.72
N ALA A 119 -1.49 -6.59 1.73
CA ALA A 119 -0.94 -6.83 0.40
C ALA A 119 0.58 -7.09 0.44
N LEU A 120 1.32 -6.32 1.24
CA LEU A 120 2.76 -6.53 1.47
C LEU A 120 3.05 -7.89 2.13
N GLY A 121 2.26 -8.29 3.13
CA GLY A 121 2.40 -9.60 3.79
C GLY A 121 2.15 -10.75 2.83
N LYS A 122 1.07 -10.67 2.04
CA LYS A 122 0.77 -11.66 0.99
C LYS A 122 1.90 -11.80 -0.03
N LEU A 123 2.44 -10.67 -0.51
CA LEU A 123 3.56 -10.70 -1.45
C LEU A 123 4.79 -11.36 -0.84
N ALA A 124 5.06 -11.13 0.45
CA ALA A 124 6.17 -11.77 1.15
C ALA A 124 6.02 -13.31 1.21
N ASP A 125 4.80 -13.80 1.46
CA ASP A 125 4.47 -15.23 1.46
C ASP A 125 4.57 -15.84 0.06
N GLU A 126 4.02 -15.16 -0.96
CA GLU A 126 4.00 -15.62 -2.36
C GLU A 126 5.40 -15.78 -2.95
N VAL A 127 6.34 -14.90 -2.56
CA VAL A 127 7.64 -14.85 -3.21
C VAL A 127 8.59 -15.96 -2.72
N GLY A 128 8.41 -16.56 -1.53
CA GLY A 128 9.06 -17.81 -1.07
C GLY A 128 10.59 -17.97 -1.23
N ALA A 129 11.30 -16.98 -1.77
CA ALA A 129 12.63 -17.03 -2.35
C ALA A 129 13.20 -15.60 -2.47
N HIS A 130 14.42 -15.38 -2.03
CA HIS A 130 14.52 -14.73 -0.72
C HIS A 130 15.46 -13.52 -0.68
N GLN A 131 15.78 -12.82 -1.77
CA GLN A 131 16.74 -11.71 -1.66
C GLN A 131 16.14 -10.35 -2.04
N LEU A 132 15.78 -10.10 -3.29
CA LEU A 132 15.40 -8.75 -3.73
C LEU A 132 14.10 -8.18 -3.12
N ALA A 133 13.08 -9.02 -2.95
CA ALA A 133 11.84 -8.62 -2.28
C ALA A 133 12.05 -8.47 -0.77
N ARG A 134 12.85 -9.35 -0.15
CA ARG A 134 13.25 -9.19 1.27
C ARG A 134 14.12 -7.97 1.48
N ASP A 135 15.05 -7.60 0.60
CA ASP A 135 15.91 -6.44 0.79
C ASP A 135 15.10 -5.14 0.70
N SER A 136 14.15 -5.09 -0.24
CA SER A 136 13.23 -3.95 -0.38
C SER A 136 12.21 -3.89 0.77
N LEU A 137 11.68 -5.04 1.21
CA LEU A 137 10.80 -5.15 2.38
C LEU A 137 11.54 -5.05 3.71
N ARG A 138 12.84 -5.33 3.82
CA ARG A 138 13.67 -5.20 5.03
C ARG A 138 14.13 -3.77 5.20
N ALA A 139 14.59 -3.11 4.13
CA ALA A 139 14.93 -1.69 4.17
C ALA A 139 13.71 -0.84 4.57
N SER A 140 12.53 -1.16 4.01
CA SER A 140 11.29 -0.46 4.37
C SER A 140 10.60 -1.02 5.63
N GLY A 141 10.74 -2.31 5.91
CA GLY A 141 10.18 -2.98 7.07
C GLY A 141 10.93 -2.67 8.35
N ALA A 142 12.25 -2.41 8.30
CA ALA A 142 12.99 -1.83 9.42
C ALA A 142 12.46 -0.43 9.74
N ALA A 143 12.18 0.39 8.73
CA ALA A 143 11.53 1.69 8.94
C ALA A 143 10.11 1.52 9.53
N LEU A 144 9.32 0.56 9.04
CA LEU A 144 7.99 0.27 9.56
C LEU A 144 8.00 -0.31 10.98
N VAL A 145 8.96 -1.17 11.31
CA VAL A 145 9.15 -1.75 12.65
C VAL A 145 9.58 -0.67 13.62
N LEU A 146 10.54 0.19 13.26
CA LEU A 146 10.91 1.36 14.07
C LEU A 146 9.73 2.31 14.28
N ASP A 147 8.87 2.48 13.26
CA ASP A 147 7.67 3.30 13.33
C ASP A 147 6.55 2.67 14.17
N ILE A 148 6.36 1.35 14.11
CA ILE A 148 5.44 0.60 14.97
C ILE A 148 5.98 0.56 16.40
N GLU A 149 7.30 0.41 16.58
CA GLU A 149 7.99 0.49 17.87
C GLU A 149 7.81 1.88 18.49
N ARG A 150 7.95 2.95 17.70
CA ARG A 150 7.65 4.32 18.14
C ARG A 150 6.18 4.49 18.51
N ASP A 151 5.26 4.03 17.67
CA ASP A 151 3.82 4.14 17.96
C ASP A 151 3.42 3.30 19.17
N PHE A 152 3.99 2.10 19.34
CA PHE A 152 3.73 1.21 20.46
C PHE A 152 4.32 1.78 21.76
N LEU A 153 5.53 2.33 21.73
CA LEU A 153 6.13 3.01 22.89
C LEU A 153 5.40 4.30 23.25
N LEU A 154 4.95 5.09 22.27
CA LEU A 154 4.10 6.25 22.49
C LEU A 154 2.74 5.83 23.06
N THR A 155 2.12 4.78 22.51
CA THR A 155 0.84 4.24 23.00
C THR A 155 1.00 3.66 24.40
N LEU A 156 2.09 2.95 24.70
CA LEU A 156 2.41 2.48 26.05
C LEU A 156 2.68 3.64 27.02
N GLY A 157 3.29 4.74 26.56
CA GLY A 157 3.46 5.97 27.32
C GLY A 157 2.12 6.62 27.68
N HIS A 158 1.17 6.65 26.74
CA HIS A 158 -0.19 7.14 26.99
C HIS A 158 -1.05 6.14 27.81
N VAL A 159 -0.81 4.83 27.66
CA VAL A 159 -1.46 3.73 28.41
C VAL A 159 -0.85 3.53 29.81
N GLY A 160 0.27 4.19 30.11
CA GLY A 160 0.85 4.30 31.45
C GLY A 160 -0.08 4.92 32.50
N ALA A 161 -1.25 5.42 32.09
CA ALA A 161 -2.32 5.91 32.96
C ALA A 161 -3.41 4.86 33.28
N LEU A 162 -3.14 3.54 33.17
CA LEU A 162 -4.09 2.48 33.54
C LEU A 162 -3.59 1.57 34.68
N PRO A 163 -4.50 1.02 35.52
CA PRO A 163 -4.19 0.56 36.87
C PRO A 163 -3.25 -0.66 36.95
N ALA A 164 -2.52 -0.75 38.06
CA ALA A 164 -1.45 -1.69 38.35
C ALA A 164 -1.92 -3.16 38.56
N ASP A 165 -2.32 -3.84 37.49
CA ASP A 165 -2.46 -5.31 37.50
C ASP A 165 -1.10 -5.98 37.20
N PRO A 166 -0.52 -6.76 38.14
CA PRO A 166 0.76 -7.44 37.96
C PRO A 166 0.81 -8.39 36.75
N ARG A 167 -0.32 -8.99 36.36
CA ARG A 167 -0.40 -9.90 35.21
C ARG A 167 -0.30 -9.15 33.90
N ILE A 168 -0.91 -7.96 33.85
CA ILE A 168 -0.81 -7.07 32.70
C ILE A 168 0.62 -6.54 32.58
N ALA A 169 1.28 -6.20 33.68
CA ALA A 169 2.69 -5.80 33.68
C ALA A 169 3.62 -6.93 33.20
N GLN A 170 3.38 -8.17 33.62
CA GLN A 170 4.18 -9.33 33.22
C GLN A 170 4.00 -9.66 31.73
N GLU A 171 2.77 -9.62 31.22
CA GLU A 171 2.49 -9.84 29.81
C GLU A 171 3.05 -8.71 28.93
N ARG A 172 3.03 -7.46 29.42
CA ARG A 172 3.71 -6.31 28.78
C ARG A 172 5.21 -6.54 28.66
N ALA A 173 5.86 -6.90 29.76
CA ALA A 173 7.31 -7.15 29.77
C ALA A 173 7.70 -8.30 28.84
N ARG A 174 6.89 -9.37 28.81
CA ARG A 174 7.13 -10.51 27.93
C ARG A 174 7.04 -10.14 26.44
N ARG A 175 6.03 -9.34 26.07
CA ARG A 175 5.84 -8.90 24.68
C ARG A 175 6.90 -7.88 24.25
N ALA A 176 7.28 -6.95 25.13
CA ALA A 176 8.38 -6.02 24.89
C ALA A 176 9.72 -6.76 24.66
N ALA A 177 10.04 -7.74 25.51
CA ALA A 177 11.25 -8.53 25.37
C ALA A 177 11.29 -9.39 24.09
N ALA A 178 10.13 -9.91 23.64
CA ALA A 178 10.04 -10.64 22.39
C ALA A 178 10.31 -9.74 21.17
N VAL A 179 9.76 -8.52 21.19
CA VAL A 179 9.99 -7.51 20.15
C VAL A 179 11.46 -7.04 20.14
N GLU A 180 12.06 -6.79 21.31
CA GLU A 180 13.47 -6.43 21.42
C GLU A 180 14.41 -7.53 20.89
N ALA A 181 14.09 -8.80 21.13
CA ALA A 181 14.86 -9.93 20.63
C ALA A 181 14.81 -10.06 19.10
N GLU A 182 13.62 -9.88 18.50
CA GLU A 182 13.47 -9.84 17.04
C GLU A 182 14.18 -8.65 16.42
N LEU A 183 14.13 -7.48 17.08
CA LEU A 183 14.82 -6.27 16.63
C LEU A 183 16.35 -6.43 16.68
N ALA A 184 16.88 -7.03 17.74
CA ALA A 184 18.30 -7.31 17.88
C ALA A 184 18.80 -8.28 16.80
N ALA A 185 18.01 -9.31 16.49
CA ALA A 185 18.31 -10.22 15.39
C ALA A 185 18.32 -9.49 14.03
N LEU A 186 17.35 -8.59 13.80
CA LEU A 186 17.27 -7.80 12.57
C LEU A 186 18.45 -6.84 12.40
N LYS A 187 18.86 -6.15 13.47
CA LYS A 187 20.03 -5.24 13.47
C LYS A 187 21.33 -5.99 13.17
N ALA A 188 21.50 -7.17 13.75
CA ALA A 188 22.65 -8.04 13.51
C ALA A 188 22.72 -8.53 12.05
N GLU A 189 21.58 -8.91 11.46
CA GLU A 189 21.49 -9.35 10.06
C GLU A 189 21.75 -8.21 9.06
N LEU A 190 21.38 -6.98 9.41
CA LEU A 190 21.56 -5.80 8.56
C LEU A 190 22.95 -5.15 8.69
N GLY A 191 23.84 -5.72 9.53
CA GLY A 191 25.17 -5.16 9.76
C GLY A 191 25.16 -3.79 10.42
N VAL A 192 24.03 -3.39 11.02
CA VAL A 192 23.91 -2.16 11.80
C VAL A 192 24.53 -2.45 13.17
N VAL A 193 25.84 -2.32 13.25
CA VAL A 193 26.56 -2.40 14.53
C VAL A 193 26.14 -1.19 15.35
N ASN A 194 25.52 -1.42 16.51
CA ASN A 194 25.39 -0.36 17.51
C ASN A 194 26.82 0.08 17.88
N HIS A 195 27.23 1.26 17.41
CA HIS A 195 28.28 2.01 18.09
C HIS A 195 27.63 2.69 19.28
N GLU A 196 27.50 1.93 20.37
CA GLU A 196 27.36 2.52 21.69
C GLU A 196 28.52 2.00 22.53
N ALA A 197 29.36 2.96 22.93
CA ALA A 197 30.40 2.84 23.94
C ALA A 197 29.79 3.08 25.34
#